data_AF-A0A2K9P0A3-F1
#
_entry.id   AF-A0A2K9P0A3-F1
#
_cell.length_a   1.000
_cell.length_b   1.000
_cell.length_c   1.000
_cell.angle_alpha   90.00
_cell.angle_beta   90.00
_cell.angle_gamma   90.00
#
_symmetry.space_group_name_H-M   'P 1'
#
loop_
_entity.id
_entity.type
_entity.pdbx_description
1 polymer ?
#
loop_
_entity_poly.entity_id
_entity_poly.type
_entity_poly.pdbx_seq_one_letter_code
_entity_poly.pdbx_strand_id
1 'polypeptide(L)'
;MDLELKIPSTVVVHLGAPTDSSAQNVTIPFVDYIKNVASSEIFPTWPENALIANIYAQITFTLNRIFTEHYRSQGYPFDITNLEAYDQAYVYGRDFFENISQIVDEIFNNYITREGNYNPIYARYCNGTTSLCPGGLSQWGSVDLANQGYAPIDILKYYYGEDITLVEDAEVADARESYPGQPLRLGDNSLEVKGMQVRLNRISKNYPSIPKIAFPDGYFDVITEDAVKEFQRIFNLTADGIIGKATWYKIIRIYNAVKKLSELDAEGISLAFIKEQYTGTLRNGDTGPGVEMIQYYLRFIGTFNDFIPAVTIDGVFGDATENSVRSFQQAYGLEQTGVVNEETWNRLYSTYFSILDGLPPDFKGENFVPFGGTVLYRGASGDAVRTLQNNLAEIATVYTDIPKVSVTGYFGPETEQAVIAYQKLFGLAPRGTVGPITWDSIASLYSDIVNGNLKSPGQFPGYVLSEE
;
A
#
# COMPACT_ATOMS: atom_id res chain seq x y z
N MET A 1 10.25 1.65 4.44
CA MET A 1 9.91 2.98 3.91
C MET A 1 8.91 3.53 4.90
N ASP A 2 9.26 4.60 5.62
CA ASP A 2 8.36 5.17 6.64
C ASP A 2 7.00 5.44 6.01
N LEU A 3 6.01 4.70 6.52
CA LEU A 3 4.61 4.79 6.17
C LEU A 3 3.96 6.03 6.79
N GLU A 4 4.73 7.08 7.07
CA GLU A 4 4.27 8.36 7.59
C GLU A 4 4.11 9.34 6.43
N LEU A 5 3.04 10.13 6.46
CA LEU A 5 2.82 11.15 5.45
C LEU A 5 3.85 12.25 5.68
N LYS A 6 4.69 12.48 4.69
CA LYS A 6 5.68 13.54 4.75
C LYS A 6 5.04 14.91 4.54
N ILE A 7 5.56 15.90 5.25
CA ILE A 7 5.19 17.30 5.07
C ILE A 7 5.89 17.80 3.80
N PRO A 8 5.16 18.38 2.86
CA PRO A 8 5.75 18.89 1.63
C PRO A 8 6.67 20.08 1.95
N SER A 9 7.84 20.16 1.32
CA SER A 9 8.74 21.30 1.47
C SER A 9 8.12 22.60 0.92
N THR A 10 7.25 22.49 -0.09
CA THR A 10 6.61 23.63 -0.77
C THR A 10 5.15 23.33 -1.14
N VAL A 11 4.38 24.39 -1.39
CA VAL A 11 3.00 24.36 -1.90
C VAL A 11 2.92 25.23 -3.14
N VAL A 12 2.28 24.73 -4.21
CA VAL A 12 1.95 25.53 -5.39
C VAL A 12 0.55 26.12 -5.23
N VAL A 13 0.49 27.44 -4.98
CA VAL A 13 -0.75 28.20 -4.77
C VAL A 13 -1.19 28.85 -6.07
N HIS A 14 -2.44 28.66 -6.45
CA HIS A 14 -3.08 29.35 -7.56
C HIS A 14 -3.77 30.64 -7.08
N LEU A 15 -3.37 31.78 -7.64
CA LEU A 15 -3.83 33.11 -7.22
C LEU A 15 -5.16 33.52 -7.89
N GLY A 16 -6.14 32.62 -7.92
CA GLY A 16 -7.43 32.84 -8.55
C GLY A 16 -8.41 31.69 -8.35
N ALA A 17 -9.57 31.79 -8.99
CA ALA A 17 -10.52 30.69 -9.05
C ALA A 17 -9.91 29.52 -9.84
N PRO A 18 -10.23 28.24 -9.53
CA PRO A 18 -9.56 27.10 -10.17
C PRO A 18 -9.56 27.11 -11.71
N THR A 19 -10.62 27.65 -12.32
CA THR A 19 -10.78 27.72 -13.77
C THR A 19 -10.16 28.96 -14.42
N ASP A 20 -9.58 29.88 -13.63
CA ASP A 20 -8.93 31.09 -14.13
C ASP A 20 -7.52 30.79 -14.62
N SER A 21 -7.40 30.37 -15.88
CA SER A 21 -6.10 30.10 -16.50
C SER A 21 -5.15 31.32 -16.58
N SER A 22 -5.64 32.55 -16.32
CA SER A 22 -4.81 33.75 -16.32
C SER A 22 -4.15 34.04 -14.98
N ALA A 23 -4.65 33.44 -13.89
CA ALA A 23 -4.10 33.60 -12.57
C ALA A 23 -2.76 32.86 -12.43
N GLN A 24 -1.85 33.49 -11.68
CA GLN A 24 -0.49 32.99 -11.50
C GLN A 24 -0.47 31.81 -10.51
N ASN A 25 0.39 30.82 -10.79
CA ASN A 25 0.80 29.82 -9.81
C ASN A 25 2.11 30.26 -9.15
N VAL A 26 2.14 30.24 -7.82
CA VAL A 26 3.33 30.60 -7.02
C VAL A 26 3.74 29.42 -6.14
N THR A 27 5.02 29.09 -6.13
CA THR A 27 5.58 28.03 -5.27
C THR A 27 6.14 28.67 -4.02
N ILE A 28 5.63 28.27 -2.86
CA ILE A 28 5.93 28.87 -1.56
C ILE A 28 6.39 27.77 -0.59
N PRO A 29 7.37 28.00 0.31
CA PRO A 29 7.66 27.06 1.38
C PRO A 29 6.40 26.73 2.19
N PHE A 30 6.17 25.46 2.52
CA PHE A 30 4.93 25.05 3.20
C PHE A 30 4.73 25.81 4.52
N VAL A 31 5.79 25.96 5.30
CA VAL A 31 5.79 26.75 6.54
C VAL A 31 5.34 28.20 6.31
N ASP A 32 5.85 28.86 5.26
CA ASP A 32 5.50 30.25 4.93
C ASP A 32 4.06 30.36 4.41
N TYR A 33 3.58 29.35 3.69
CA TYR A 33 2.18 29.26 3.28
C TYR A 33 1.26 29.20 4.51
N ILE A 34 1.56 28.35 5.49
CA ILE A 34 0.77 28.26 6.73
C ILE A 34 0.84 29.56 7.55
N LYS A 35 2.02 30.19 7.68
CA LYS A 35 2.16 31.52 8.32
C LYS A 35 1.26 32.56 7.67
N ASN A 36 1.21 32.56 6.33
CA ASN A 36 0.38 33.45 5.54
C ASN A 36 -1.11 33.21 5.82
N VAL A 37 -1.57 31.97 5.70
CA VAL A 37 -2.97 31.57 5.92
C VAL A 37 -3.40 31.90 7.35
N ALA A 38 -2.62 31.49 8.35
CA ALA A 38 -2.89 31.80 9.75
C ALA A 38 -3.00 33.32 9.97
N SER A 39 -2.06 34.09 9.43
CA SER A 39 -2.12 35.55 9.55
C SER A 39 -3.29 36.17 8.77
N SER A 40 -3.93 35.45 7.82
CA SER A 40 -5.03 35.93 6.96
C SER A 40 -6.38 35.66 7.58
N GLU A 41 -6.52 34.57 8.32
CA GLU A 41 -7.81 34.06 8.73
C GLU A 41 -8.06 34.13 10.23
N ILE A 42 -7.02 34.26 11.05
CA ILE A 42 -7.13 34.34 12.51
C ILE A 42 -6.41 35.58 13.08
N PHE A 43 -6.88 36.05 14.24
CA PHE A 43 -6.34 37.26 14.85
C PHE A 43 -5.19 36.91 15.79
N PRO A 44 -4.02 37.58 15.70
CA PRO A 44 -2.86 37.29 16.54
C PRO A 44 -3.10 37.57 18.03
N THR A 45 -4.17 38.28 18.39
CA THR A 45 -4.53 38.61 19.77
C THR A 45 -5.40 37.54 20.44
N TRP A 46 -5.74 36.46 19.74
CA TRP A 46 -6.51 35.36 20.33
C TRP A 46 -5.70 34.57 21.36
N PRO A 47 -6.37 33.87 22.29
CA PRO A 47 -5.70 32.95 23.21
C PRO A 47 -4.83 31.95 22.46
N GLU A 48 -3.64 31.67 23.00
CA GLU A 48 -2.64 30.79 22.37
C GLU A 48 -3.19 29.41 22.01
N ASN A 49 -3.98 28.78 22.90
CA ASN A 49 -4.58 27.48 22.62
C ASN A 49 -5.56 27.52 21.43
N ALA A 50 -6.27 28.63 21.23
CA ALA A 50 -7.12 28.82 20.06
C ALA A 50 -6.28 28.98 18.80
N LEU A 51 -5.19 29.77 18.85
CA LEU A 51 -4.26 29.91 17.72
C LEU A 51 -3.71 28.55 17.27
N ILE A 52 -3.18 27.76 18.21
CA ILE A 52 -2.62 26.42 17.94
C ILE A 52 -3.68 25.49 17.33
N ALA A 53 -4.90 25.44 17.89
CA ALA A 53 -5.96 24.60 17.34
C ALA A 53 -6.36 24.98 15.91
N ASN A 54 -6.43 26.29 15.61
CA ASN A 54 -6.71 26.75 14.24
C ASN A 54 -5.57 26.42 13.28
N ILE A 55 -4.32 26.60 13.70
CA ILE A 55 -3.14 26.31 12.88
C ILE A 55 -3.05 24.81 12.58
N TYR A 56 -3.34 23.92 13.54
CA TYR A 56 -3.45 22.48 13.27
C TYR A 56 -4.51 22.16 12.22
N ALA A 57 -5.68 22.81 12.28
CA ALA A 57 -6.72 22.63 11.27
C ALA A 57 -6.26 23.14 9.89
N GLN A 58 -5.55 24.27 9.83
CA GLN A 58 -5.01 24.84 8.60
C GLN A 58 -3.93 23.96 7.95
N ILE A 59 -3.00 23.44 8.74
CA ILE A 59 -1.97 22.47 8.30
C ILE A 59 -2.66 21.22 7.75
N THR A 60 -3.57 20.65 8.54
CA THR A 60 -4.26 19.40 8.18
C THR A 60 -5.10 19.56 6.92
N PHE A 61 -5.81 20.68 6.76
CA PHE A 61 -6.56 21.00 5.54
C PHE A 61 -5.66 21.03 4.31
N THR A 62 -4.53 21.75 4.41
CA THR A 62 -3.56 21.87 3.33
C THR A 62 -2.98 20.51 2.95
N LEU A 63 -2.58 19.73 3.95
CA LEU A 63 -2.08 18.37 3.75
C LEU A 63 -3.14 17.47 3.12
N ASN A 64 -4.42 17.60 3.49
CA ASN A 64 -5.49 16.84 2.86
C ASN A 64 -5.64 17.20 1.36
N ARG A 65 -5.55 18.48 0.98
CA ARG A 65 -5.57 18.90 -0.42
C ARG A 65 -4.43 18.28 -1.23
N ILE A 66 -3.23 18.28 -0.67
CA ILE A 66 -2.03 17.73 -1.30
C ILE A 66 -2.11 16.20 -1.36
N PHE A 67 -2.45 15.55 -0.26
CA PHE A 67 -2.59 14.10 -0.12
C PHE A 67 -3.62 13.52 -1.09
N THR A 68 -4.77 14.19 -1.21
CA THR A 68 -5.84 13.78 -2.13
C THR A 68 -5.59 14.24 -3.56
N GLU A 69 -4.48 14.95 -3.82
CA GLU A 69 -4.17 15.58 -5.09
C GLU A 69 -5.39 16.29 -5.67
N HIS A 70 -6.08 17.07 -4.82
CA HIS A 70 -7.43 17.53 -5.12
C HIS A 70 -7.50 18.23 -6.48
N TYR A 71 -6.60 19.17 -6.74
CA TYR A 71 -6.54 19.89 -8.01
C TYR A 71 -5.72 19.15 -9.09
N ARG A 72 -4.58 18.54 -8.72
CA ARG A 72 -3.74 17.79 -9.67
C ARG A 72 -4.47 16.64 -10.34
N SER A 73 -5.27 15.90 -9.57
CA SER A 73 -6.10 14.80 -10.08
C SER A 73 -7.22 15.25 -11.02
N GLN A 74 -7.50 16.56 -11.06
CA GLN A 74 -8.43 17.22 -11.99
C GLN A 74 -7.74 17.82 -13.21
N GLY A 75 -6.40 17.71 -13.30
CA GLY A 75 -5.60 18.21 -14.42
C GLY A 75 -5.02 19.62 -14.19
N TYR A 76 -5.18 20.19 -13.00
CA TYR A 76 -4.58 21.48 -12.67
C TYR A 76 -3.12 21.32 -12.23
N PRO A 77 -2.23 22.28 -12.53
CA PRO A 77 -0.81 22.21 -12.19
C PRO A 77 -0.47 22.73 -10.78
N PHE A 78 -1.46 22.91 -9.91
CA PHE A 78 -1.32 23.50 -8.57
C PHE A 78 -1.96 22.64 -7.48
N ASP A 79 -1.65 22.95 -6.23
CA ASP A 79 -2.05 22.17 -5.04
C ASP A 79 -3.26 22.75 -4.32
N ILE A 80 -3.40 24.08 -4.33
CA ILE A 80 -4.43 24.81 -3.60
C ILE A 80 -4.69 26.18 -4.23
N THR A 81 -5.88 26.76 -4.03
CA THR A 81 -6.18 28.15 -4.41
C THR A 81 -6.05 29.11 -3.23
N ASN A 82 -6.01 30.41 -3.51
CA ASN A 82 -5.85 31.44 -2.48
C ASN A 82 -7.18 32.04 -1.96
N LEU A 83 -8.33 31.51 -2.41
CA LEU A 83 -9.64 32.09 -2.18
C LEU A 83 -10.44 31.24 -1.19
N GLU A 84 -10.97 31.85 -0.13
CA GLU A 84 -11.82 31.21 0.89
C GLU A 84 -13.06 30.49 0.32
N ALA A 85 -13.52 30.90 -0.86
CA ALA A 85 -14.64 30.26 -1.54
C ALA A 85 -14.34 28.81 -1.96
N TYR A 86 -13.06 28.47 -2.12
CA TYR A 86 -12.60 27.15 -2.58
C TYR A 86 -11.69 26.48 -1.56
N ASP A 87 -10.79 27.25 -0.94
CA ASP A 87 -9.77 26.77 0.00
C ASP A 87 -9.58 27.76 1.16
N GLN A 88 -8.36 28.23 1.39
CA GLN A 88 -7.95 29.07 2.51
C GLN A 88 -7.54 30.44 1.98
N ALA A 89 -7.74 31.48 2.78
CA ALA A 89 -7.31 32.83 2.45
C ALA A 89 -5.77 32.90 2.42
N TYR A 90 -5.24 33.15 1.23
CA TYR A 90 -3.83 33.41 1.03
C TYR A 90 -3.64 34.73 0.28
N VAL A 91 -2.75 35.59 0.78
CA VAL A 91 -2.45 36.88 0.16
C VAL A 91 -0.98 36.88 -0.25
N TYR A 92 -0.70 36.92 -1.55
CA TYR A 92 0.66 36.91 -2.06
C TYR A 92 1.45 38.15 -1.61
N GLY A 93 2.63 37.96 -1.02
CA GLY A 93 3.54 39.03 -0.63
C GLY A 93 3.18 39.80 0.65
N ARG A 94 2.28 39.29 1.50
CA ARG A 94 1.99 39.89 2.81
C ARG A 94 3.09 39.61 3.85
N ASP A 95 3.09 40.43 4.90
CA ASP A 95 3.84 40.18 6.13
C ASP A 95 3.09 39.21 7.07
N PHE A 96 3.85 38.60 8.00
CA PHE A 96 3.34 37.67 9.01
C PHE A 96 3.32 38.33 10.39
N PHE A 97 2.40 37.91 11.25
CA PHE A 97 2.48 38.28 12.67
C PHE A 97 3.56 37.44 13.35
N GLU A 98 4.39 38.08 14.17
CA GLU A 98 5.53 37.44 14.84
C GLU A 98 5.10 36.24 15.71
N ASN A 99 4.06 36.41 16.52
CA ASN A 99 3.57 35.34 17.39
C ASN A 99 2.98 34.17 16.61
N ILE A 100 2.31 34.43 15.48
CA ILE A 100 1.82 33.37 14.59
C ILE A 100 3.01 32.64 13.96
N SER A 101 4.05 33.37 13.54
CA SER A 101 5.24 32.78 12.93
C SER A 101 5.92 31.81 13.88
N GLN A 102 6.09 32.20 15.14
CA GLN A 102 6.68 31.37 16.19
C GLN A 102 5.89 30.08 16.41
N ILE A 103 4.56 30.17 16.52
CA ILE A 103 3.71 28.98 16.68
C ILE A 103 3.83 28.06 15.46
N VAL A 104 3.74 28.61 14.24
CA VAL A 104 3.82 27.81 13.02
C VAL A 104 5.19 27.14 12.90
N ASP A 105 6.28 27.84 13.20
CA ASP A 105 7.63 27.26 13.15
C ASP A 105 7.80 26.05 14.09
N GLU A 106 7.04 26.01 15.19
CA GLU A 106 7.06 24.90 16.14
C GLU A 106 6.21 23.70 15.69
N ILE A 107 5.07 23.93 15.01
CA ILE A 107 4.06 22.89 14.79
C ILE A 107 3.75 22.58 13.32
N PHE A 108 4.43 23.21 12.35
CA PHE A 108 4.09 23.05 10.92
C PHE A 108 4.13 21.60 10.42
N ASN A 109 4.87 20.72 11.10
CA ASN A 109 5.01 19.31 10.79
C ASN A 109 4.09 18.39 11.60
N ASN A 110 3.10 18.95 12.28
CA ASN A 110 2.13 18.23 13.09
C ASN A 110 0.74 18.34 12.46
N TYR A 111 0.01 17.22 12.36
CA TYR A 111 -1.28 17.18 11.68
C TYR A 111 -2.24 16.15 12.26
N ILE A 112 -3.52 16.26 11.90
CA ILE A 112 -4.58 15.45 12.50
C ILE A 112 -5.00 14.30 11.57
N THR A 113 -5.03 13.10 12.11
CA THR A 113 -5.64 11.90 11.50
C THR A 113 -6.82 11.41 12.35
N ARG A 114 -7.53 10.39 11.86
CA ARG A 114 -8.42 9.59 12.71
C ARG A 114 -7.69 8.32 13.16
N GLU A 115 -8.02 7.82 14.34
CA GLU A 115 -7.44 6.61 14.90
C GLU A 115 -7.50 5.45 13.89
N GLY A 116 -6.36 4.79 13.68
CA GLY A 116 -6.24 3.69 12.72
C GLY A 116 -6.23 4.11 11.25
N ASN A 117 -6.30 5.41 10.93
CA ASN A 117 -6.22 5.92 9.56
C ASN A 117 -4.88 6.59 9.27
N TYR A 118 -4.40 6.40 8.04
CA TYR A 118 -3.14 6.99 7.55
C TYR A 118 -3.30 8.43 7.07
N ASN A 119 -4.44 8.76 6.46
CA ASN A 119 -4.62 10.04 5.78
C ASN A 119 -4.98 11.17 6.76
N PRO A 120 -4.56 12.42 6.47
CA PRO A 120 -5.04 13.60 7.18
C PRO A 120 -6.55 13.72 6.97
N ILE A 121 -7.26 14.13 8.02
CA ILE A 121 -8.70 14.40 7.91
C ILE A 121 -8.93 15.60 6.99
N TYR A 122 -10.12 15.73 6.43
CA TYR A 122 -10.54 17.00 5.85
C TYR A 122 -10.94 17.96 6.98
N ALA A 123 -9.94 18.61 7.59
CA ALA A 123 -10.10 19.53 8.72
C ALA A 123 -10.78 20.84 8.30
N ARG A 124 -12.05 20.75 7.89
CA ARG A 124 -12.84 21.91 7.49
C ARG A 124 -13.03 22.84 8.67
N TYR A 125 -12.83 24.13 8.44
CA TYR A 125 -13.13 25.17 9.43
C TYR A 125 -13.83 26.35 8.76
N CYS A 126 -14.35 27.25 9.59
CA CYS A 126 -15.01 28.47 9.17
C CYS A 126 -15.05 29.44 10.34
N ASN A 127 -15.27 30.73 10.05
CA ASN A 127 -15.39 31.76 11.06
C ASN A 127 -16.33 31.37 12.22
N GLY A 128 -17.46 30.73 11.91
CA GLY A 128 -18.36 30.15 12.91
C GLY A 128 -19.35 31.12 13.56
N THR A 129 -19.31 32.41 13.19
CA THR A 129 -20.34 33.41 13.58
C THR A 129 -21.22 33.80 12.40
N THR A 130 -20.63 34.20 11.27
CA THR A 130 -21.34 34.61 10.04
C THR A 130 -21.45 33.48 9.02
N SER A 131 -20.56 32.49 9.10
CA SER A 131 -20.52 31.31 8.24
C SER A 131 -20.40 30.07 9.11
N LEU A 132 -21.30 29.10 8.90
CA LEU A 132 -21.33 27.84 9.64
C LEU A 132 -20.82 26.69 8.76
N CYS A 133 -20.04 25.79 9.37
CA CYS A 133 -19.48 24.60 8.75
C CYS A 133 -19.79 23.41 9.67
N PRO A 134 -20.96 22.76 9.51
CA PRO A 134 -21.33 21.62 10.35
C PRO A 134 -20.23 20.55 10.39
N GLY A 135 -19.84 20.13 11.59
CA GLY A 135 -18.75 19.19 11.84
C GLY A 135 -17.33 19.74 11.61
N GLY A 136 -17.21 21.03 11.28
CA GLY A 136 -15.95 21.73 11.15
C GLY A 136 -15.65 22.62 12.36
N LEU A 137 -14.37 23.03 12.49
CA LEU A 137 -13.96 23.93 13.55
C LEU A 137 -14.55 25.34 13.34
N SER A 138 -15.20 25.85 14.39
CA SER A 138 -15.59 27.26 14.49
C SER A 138 -14.40 28.06 15.01
N GLN A 139 -13.86 28.97 14.21
CA GLN A 139 -12.68 29.75 14.59
C GLN A 139 -12.98 30.61 15.84
N TRP A 140 -14.12 31.32 15.88
CA TRP A 140 -14.51 32.05 17.09
C TRP A 140 -14.91 31.13 18.25
N GLY A 141 -15.55 30.00 17.97
CA GLY A 141 -15.90 29.04 19.03
C GLY A 141 -14.66 28.43 19.70
N SER A 142 -13.55 28.29 18.96
CA SER A 142 -12.27 27.86 19.54
C SER A 142 -11.73 28.86 20.58
N VAL A 143 -12.00 30.16 20.40
CA VAL A 143 -11.63 31.22 21.37
C VAL A 143 -12.42 31.04 22.66
N ASP A 144 -13.73 30.77 22.56
CA ASP A 144 -14.58 30.54 23.74
C ASP A 144 -14.12 29.31 24.54
N LEU A 145 -13.73 28.23 23.86
CA LEU A 145 -13.20 27.02 24.49
C LEU A 145 -11.81 27.26 25.12
N ALA A 146 -10.92 27.96 24.43
CA ALA A 146 -9.61 28.31 24.98
C ALA A 146 -9.72 29.19 26.24
N ASN A 147 -10.66 30.15 26.27
CA ASN A 147 -10.94 30.97 27.45
C ASN A 147 -11.52 30.14 28.63
N GLN A 148 -12.13 29.00 28.34
CA GLN A 148 -12.57 28.03 29.36
C GLN A 148 -11.42 27.11 29.84
N GLY A 149 -10.21 27.27 29.31
CA GLY A 149 -9.03 26.51 29.70
C GLY A 149 -8.80 25.21 28.93
N TYR A 150 -9.51 25.00 27.81
CA TYR A 150 -9.29 23.83 26.97
C TYR A 150 -7.90 23.88 26.31
N ALA A 151 -7.22 22.73 26.26
CA ALA A 151 -5.97 22.58 25.51
C ALA A 151 -6.26 22.49 23.99
N PRO A 152 -5.28 22.73 23.11
CA PRO A 152 -5.50 22.74 21.66
C PRO A 152 -6.12 21.43 21.14
N ILE A 153 -5.63 20.27 21.60
CA ILE A 153 -6.17 18.97 21.18
C ILE A 153 -7.61 18.74 21.65
N ASP A 154 -7.99 19.25 22.82
CA ASP A 154 -9.35 19.12 23.33
C ASP A 154 -10.33 20.00 22.54
N ILE A 155 -9.87 21.18 22.10
CA ILE A 155 -10.63 22.04 21.17
C ILE A 155 -10.84 21.30 19.84
N LEU A 156 -9.80 20.68 19.30
CA LEU A 156 -9.90 19.92 18.05
C LEU A 156 -10.84 18.72 18.17
N LYS A 157 -10.75 17.96 19.27
CA LYS A 157 -11.64 16.82 19.56
C LYS A 157 -13.10 17.24 19.71
N TYR A 158 -13.34 18.39 20.32
CA TYR A 158 -14.68 18.97 20.42
C TYR A 158 -15.33 19.16 19.04
N TYR A 159 -14.57 19.57 18.02
CA TYR A 159 -15.10 19.81 16.67
C TYR A 159 -15.05 18.60 15.74
N TYR A 160 -13.99 17.79 15.79
CA TYR A 160 -13.74 16.73 14.82
C TYR A 160 -14.01 15.30 15.33
N GLY A 161 -14.31 15.16 16.62
CA GLY A 161 -14.57 13.90 17.31
C GLY A 161 -13.42 13.44 18.20
N GLU A 162 -13.72 12.58 19.17
CA GLU A 162 -12.73 12.03 20.12
C GLU A 162 -11.73 11.06 19.48
N ASP A 163 -12.08 10.53 18.31
CA ASP A 163 -11.30 9.56 17.54
C ASP A 163 -10.19 10.20 16.69
N ILE A 164 -9.93 11.51 16.83
CA ILE A 164 -8.79 12.13 16.18
C ILE A 164 -7.48 11.86 16.93
N THR A 165 -6.39 11.75 16.19
CA THR A 165 -5.03 11.61 16.71
C THR A 165 -4.16 12.70 16.12
N LEU A 166 -3.27 13.27 16.95
CA LEU A 166 -2.24 14.19 16.49
C LEU A 166 -1.03 13.36 16.08
N VAL A 167 -0.60 13.50 14.82
CA VAL A 167 0.69 13.04 14.34
C VAL A 167 1.68 14.18 14.57
N GLU A 168 2.79 13.87 15.21
CA GLU A 168 3.82 14.84 15.60
C GLU A 168 5.13 14.53 14.87
N ASP A 169 5.91 15.57 14.59
CA ASP A 169 7.27 15.49 14.06
C ASP A 169 7.40 14.78 12.70
N ALA A 170 6.40 14.91 11.83
CA ALA A 170 6.43 14.27 10.52
C ALA A 170 7.60 14.78 9.65
N GLU A 171 8.25 13.87 8.93
CA GLU A 171 9.41 14.19 8.10
C GLU A 171 9.04 15.19 7.00
N VAL A 172 9.89 16.20 6.78
CA VAL A 172 9.74 17.14 5.67
C VAL A 172 10.46 16.61 4.44
N ALA A 173 9.75 16.54 3.31
CA ALA A 173 10.33 16.13 2.04
C ALA A 173 9.74 16.90 0.86
N ASP A 174 10.45 16.94 -0.26
CA ASP A 174 9.90 17.52 -1.49
C ASP A 174 8.67 16.74 -1.94
N ALA A 175 7.51 17.42 -1.96
CA ALA A 175 6.31 16.87 -2.57
C ALA A 175 6.54 16.68 -4.06
N ARG A 176 6.72 15.43 -4.46
CA ARG A 176 6.67 15.02 -5.86
C ARG A 176 5.21 14.72 -6.22
N GLU A 177 4.88 14.97 -7.49
CA GLU A 177 3.69 14.37 -8.11
C GLU A 177 3.63 12.87 -7.76
N SER A 178 2.46 12.34 -7.35
CA SER A 178 2.37 10.92 -6.97
C SER A 178 2.66 9.97 -8.14
N TYR A 179 2.48 10.45 -9.37
CA TYR A 179 2.81 9.68 -10.57
C TYR A 179 4.32 9.45 -10.66
N PRO A 180 4.80 8.19 -10.78
CA PRO A 180 6.23 7.85 -10.71
C PRO A 180 7.05 8.30 -11.94
N GLY A 181 6.46 9.06 -12.86
CA GLY A 181 7.10 9.54 -14.07
C GLY A 181 7.17 8.52 -15.21
N GLN A 182 6.83 7.26 -14.95
CA GLN A 182 6.75 6.19 -15.95
C GLN A 182 5.39 5.49 -15.88
N PRO A 183 4.81 5.08 -17.03
CA PRO A 183 3.53 4.38 -17.06
C PRO A 183 3.67 2.95 -16.52
N LEU A 184 2.65 2.48 -15.81
CA LEU A 184 2.56 1.07 -15.38
C LEU A 184 1.80 0.24 -16.42
N ARG A 185 2.29 -0.96 -16.71
CA ARG A 185 1.75 -1.87 -17.74
C ARG A 185 2.05 -3.34 -17.40
N LEU A 186 1.49 -4.24 -18.21
CA LEU A 186 1.68 -5.69 -18.09
C LEU A 186 3.16 -6.06 -17.90
N GLY A 187 3.44 -6.81 -16.83
CA GLY A 187 4.78 -7.27 -16.46
C GLY A 187 5.52 -6.40 -15.44
N ASP A 188 5.05 -5.16 -15.18
CA ASP A 188 5.66 -4.30 -14.18
C ASP A 188 5.43 -4.87 -12.76
N ASN A 189 6.44 -4.76 -11.90
CA ASN A 189 6.35 -5.15 -10.50
C ASN A 189 6.83 -4.01 -9.61
N SER A 190 5.92 -3.42 -8.82
CA SER A 190 6.29 -2.36 -7.89
C SER A 190 5.24 -2.08 -6.82
N LEU A 191 5.60 -1.29 -5.80
CA LEU A 191 4.65 -0.82 -4.78
C LEU A 191 3.60 0.13 -5.38
N GLU A 192 3.92 0.84 -6.45
CA GLU A 192 3.00 1.69 -7.21
C GLU A 192 1.90 0.85 -7.89
N VAL A 193 2.27 -0.27 -8.51
CA VAL A 193 1.31 -1.23 -9.10
C VAL A 193 0.35 -1.72 -8.02
N LYS A 194 0.89 -2.14 -6.88
CA LYS A 194 0.08 -2.58 -5.73
C LYS A 194 -0.89 -1.48 -5.30
N GLY A 195 -0.38 -0.27 -5.12
CA GLY A 195 -1.18 0.90 -4.77
C GLY A 195 -2.34 1.14 -5.74
N MET A 196 -2.15 0.87 -7.03
CA MET A 196 -3.21 0.98 -8.04
C MET A 196 -4.21 -0.18 -7.98
N GLN A 197 -3.75 -1.42 -7.84
CA GLN A 197 -4.63 -2.59 -7.70
C GLN A 197 -5.57 -2.46 -6.48
N VAL A 198 -5.00 -2.03 -5.35
CA VAL A 198 -5.72 -1.74 -4.11
C VAL A 198 -6.82 -0.69 -4.33
N ARG A 199 -6.48 0.42 -5.01
CA ARG A 199 -7.42 1.50 -5.31
C ARG A 199 -8.53 1.03 -6.26
N LEU A 200 -8.17 0.33 -7.33
CA LEU A 200 -9.12 -0.23 -8.31
C LEU A 200 -10.12 -1.19 -7.64
N ASN A 201 -9.67 -2.04 -6.72
CA ASN A 201 -10.56 -2.91 -5.94
C ASN A 201 -11.51 -2.14 -5.01
N ARG A 202 -11.07 -1.05 -4.40
CA ARG A 202 -12.00 -0.24 -3.61
C ARG A 202 -13.02 0.43 -4.52
N ILE A 203 -12.59 0.96 -5.66
CA ILE A 203 -13.48 1.58 -6.66
C ILE A 203 -14.49 0.56 -7.17
N SER A 204 -14.09 -0.69 -7.43
CA SER A 204 -14.98 -1.74 -7.95
C SER A 204 -16.15 -2.10 -7.02
N LYS A 205 -16.06 -1.80 -5.71
CA LYS A 205 -17.21 -1.90 -4.81
C LYS A 205 -18.36 -0.96 -5.19
N ASN A 206 -18.05 0.22 -5.74
CA ASN A 206 -19.01 1.20 -6.24
C ASN A 206 -19.25 1.08 -7.76
N TYR A 207 -18.31 0.48 -8.50
CA TYR A 207 -18.38 0.25 -9.95
C TYR A 207 -18.15 -1.25 -10.26
N PRO A 208 -19.17 -2.11 -10.05
CA PRO A 208 -19.00 -3.57 -10.06
C PRO A 208 -18.57 -4.20 -11.39
N SER A 209 -18.67 -3.47 -12.50
CA SER A 209 -18.20 -3.92 -13.80
C SER A 209 -16.67 -4.04 -13.86
N ILE A 210 -15.94 -3.25 -13.06
CA ILE A 210 -14.48 -3.33 -12.97
C ILE A 210 -14.10 -4.70 -12.38
N PRO A 211 -13.34 -5.53 -13.12
CA PRO A 211 -12.82 -6.79 -12.61
C PRO A 211 -12.15 -6.63 -11.24
N LYS A 212 -12.48 -7.53 -10.31
CA LYS A 212 -11.81 -7.58 -9.00
C LYS A 212 -10.43 -8.20 -9.17
N ILE A 213 -9.42 -7.48 -8.73
CA ILE A 213 -8.04 -7.95 -8.67
C ILE A 213 -7.91 -8.72 -7.36
N ALA A 214 -8.04 -10.04 -7.41
CA ALA A 214 -8.13 -10.83 -6.19
C ALA A 214 -6.93 -10.63 -5.26
N PHE A 215 -5.74 -10.34 -5.82
CA PHE A 215 -4.49 -10.11 -5.09
C PHE A 215 -3.85 -8.80 -5.56
N PRO A 216 -3.87 -7.73 -4.74
CA PRO A 216 -3.07 -6.56 -5.02
C PRO A 216 -1.63 -6.82 -4.56
N ASP A 217 -0.91 -7.66 -5.29
CA ASP A 217 0.42 -8.16 -4.93
C ASP A 217 1.58 -7.31 -5.47
N GLY A 218 1.27 -6.28 -6.26
CA GLY A 218 2.28 -5.42 -6.88
C GLY A 218 2.75 -5.88 -8.24
N TYR A 219 2.25 -7.00 -8.78
CA TYR A 219 2.55 -7.45 -10.13
C TYR A 219 1.42 -7.09 -11.09
N PHE A 220 1.75 -6.35 -12.15
CA PHE A 220 0.77 -5.89 -13.13
C PHE A 220 0.50 -7.03 -14.12
N ASP A 221 -0.43 -7.91 -13.78
CA ASP A 221 -0.87 -9.04 -14.59
C ASP A 221 -2.02 -8.67 -15.56
N VAL A 222 -2.53 -9.67 -16.27
CA VAL A 222 -3.66 -9.51 -17.20
C VAL A 222 -4.96 -9.13 -16.49
N ILE A 223 -5.15 -9.52 -15.22
CA ILE A 223 -6.33 -9.10 -14.44
C ILE A 223 -6.25 -7.61 -14.15
N THR A 224 -5.07 -7.15 -13.75
CA THR A 224 -4.79 -5.74 -13.49
C THR A 224 -4.97 -4.94 -14.77
N GLU A 225 -4.48 -5.44 -15.91
CA GLU A 225 -4.68 -4.83 -17.23
C GLU A 225 -6.17 -4.75 -17.61
N ASP A 226 -6.94 -5.83 -17.42
CA ASP A 226 -8.38 -5.85 -17.70
C ASP A 226 -9.17 -4.92 -16.78
N ALA A 227 -8.81 -4.86 -15.50
CA ALA A 227 -9.37 -3.92 -14.54
C ALA A 227 -9.09 -2.47 -14.94
N VAL A 228 -7.88 -2.19 -15.43
CA VAL A 228 -7.49 -0.87 -15.94
C VAL A 228 -8.25 -0.53 -17.22
N LYS A 229 -8.35 -1.45 -18.19
CA LYS A 229 -9.14 -1.25 -19.43
C LYS A 229 -10.59 -0.93 -19.12
N GLU A 230 -11.22 -1.68 -18.21
CA GLU A 230 -12.61 -1.46 -17.85
C GLU A 230 -12.80 -0.15 -17.08
N PHE A 231 -11.90 0.16 -16.14
CA PHE A 231 -11.87 1.47 -15.49
C PHE A 231 -11.77 2.60 -16.54
N GLN A 232 -10.85 2.48 -17.49
CA GLN A 232 -10.67 3.46 -18.56
C GLN A 232 -11.94 3.64 -19.40
N ARG A 233 -12.63 2.55 -19.77
CA ARG A 233 -13.91 2.62 -20.50
C ARG A 233 -14.99 3.35 -19.69
N ILE A 234 -15.18 2.99 -18.42
CA ILE A 234 -16.20 3.60 -17.54
C ILE A 234 -15.98 5.11 -17.40
N PHE A 235 -14.72 5.53 -17.35
CA PHE A 235 -14.34 6.91 -17.08
C PHE A 235 -13.90 7.70 -18.32
N ASN A 236 -14.23 7.21 -19.53
CA ASN A 236 -13.97 7.86 -20.83
C ASN A 236 -12.49 8.22 -21.06
N LEU A 237 -11.59 7.31 -20.69
CA LEU A 237 -10.16 7.37 -21.04
C LEU A 237 -9.87 6.45 -22.23
N THR A 238 -8.68 6.58 -22.82
CA THR A 238 -8.16 5.58 -23.77
C THR A 238 -8.07 4.22 -23.06
N ALA A 239 -8.81 3.22 -23.55
CA ALA A 239 -8.86 1.88 -22.97
C ALA A 239 -7.72 0.99 -23.47
N ASP A 240 -6.48 1.37 -23.15
CA ASP A 240 -5.24 0.70 -23.57
C ASP A 240 -4.69 -0.28 -22.52
N GLY A 241 -5.22 -0.29 -21.29
CA GLY A 241 -4.74 -1.14 -20.19
C GLY A 241 -3.48 -0.62 -19.52
N ILE A 242 -3.03 0.59 -19.87
CA ILE A 242 -1.81 1.19 -19.33
C ILE A 242 -2.21 2.27 -18.31
N ILE A 243 -1.61 2.20 -17.12
CA ILE A 243 -1.72 3.28 -16.13
C ILE A 243 -0.68 4.36 -16.43
N GLY A 244 -0.95 5.13 -17.48
CA GLY A 244 -0.26 6.39 -17.77
C GLY A 244 -0.72 7.54 -16.86
N LYS A 245 -0.11 8.71 -16.99
CA LYS A 245 -0.38 9.90 -16.15
C LYS A 245 -1.88 10.21 -16.01
N ALA A 246 -2.63 10.19 -17.12
CA ALA A 246 -4.08 10.46 -17.10
C ALA A 246 -4.87 9.39 -16.33
N THR A 247 -4.59 8.10 -16.57
CA THR A 247 -5.24 6.98 -15.86
C THR A 247 -4.93 7.02 -14.37
N TRP A 248 -3.67 7.25 -14.01
CA TRP A 248 -3.20 7.35 -12.62
C TRP A 248 -4.01 8.35 -11.81
N TYR A 249 -4.05 9.60 -12.28
CA TYR A 249 -4.77 10.68 -11.61
C TYR A 249 -6.28 10.45 -11.58
N LYS A 250 -6.83 9.83 -12.63
CA LYS A 250 -8.25 9.48 -12.65
C LYS A 250 -8.57 8.42 -11.58
N ILE A 251 -7.73 7.39 -11.42
CA ILE A 251 -7.88 6.38 -10.35
C ILE A 251 -7.86 7.05 -8.99
N ILE A 252 -6.87 7.93 -8.73
CA ILE A 252 -6.78 8.67 -7.46
C ILE A 252 -8.04 9.50 -7.21
N ARG A 253 -8.50 10.27 -8.20
CA ARG A 253 -9.71 11.10 -8.08
C ARG A 253 -10.95 10.27 -7.73
N ILE A 254 -11.18 9.17 -8.45
CA ILE A 254 -12.34 8.32 -8.23
C ILE A 254 -12.23 7.60 -6.89
N TYR A 255 -11.03 7.11 -6.52
CA TYR A 255 -10.77 6.52 -5.22
C TYR A 255 -11.12 7.50 -4.08
N ASN A 256 -10.64 8.73 -4.16
CA ASN A 256 -10.90 9.77 -3.16
C ASN A 256 -12.39 10.10 -3.07
N ALA A 257 -13.11 10.11 -4.20
CA ALA A 257 -14.55 10.33 -4.23
C ALA A 257 -15.34 9.18 -3.59
N VAL A 258 -15.02 7.91 -3.90
CA VAL A 258 -15.74 6.76 -3.30
C VAL A 258 -15.41 6.56 -1.81
N LYS A 259 -14.25 7.04 -1.36
CA LYS A 259 -13.84 7.07 0.04
C LYS A 259 -14.24 8.36 0.77
N LYS A 260 -14.74 9.36 0.04
CA LYS A 260 -15.10 10.69 0.56
C LYS A 260 -13.96 11.37 1.32
N LEU A 261 -12.71 11.23 0.86
CA LEU A 261 -11.53 11.72 1.61
C LEU A 261 -11.43 13.25 1.73
N SER A 262 -12.27 13.99 0.98
CA SER A 262 -12.45 15.44 1.10
C SER A 262 -13.74 15.83 1.84
N GLU A 263 -14.31 14.90 2.63
CA GLU A 263 -15.50 15.12 3.47
C GLU A 263 -15.17 14.76 4.94
N LEU A 264 -15.95 15.26 5.89
CA LEU A 264 -15.74 15.06 7.33
C LEU A 264 -16.03 13.63 7.80
N ASP A 265 -16.93 12.92 7.11
CA ASP A 265 -17.33 11.52 7.32
C ASP A 265 -16.54 10.53 6.45
N ALA A 266 -15.34 10.89 6.02
CA ALA A 266 -14.48 10.07 5.17
C ALA A 266 -14.34 8.63 5.67
N GLU A 267 -14.51 7.66 4.77
CA GLU A 267 -14.14 6.25 5.00
C GLU A 267 -12.61 6.18 4.91
N GLY A 268 -11.94 6.58 5.99
CA GLY A 268 -10.49 6.73 6.05
C GLY A 268 -9.71 5.53 5.51
N ILE A 269 -8.45 5.79 5.18
CA ILE A 269 -7.53 4.76 4.70
C ILE A 269 -6.99 4.04 5.94
N SER A 270 -7.62 2.92 6.29
CA SER A 270 -7.17 2.09 7.41
C SER A 270 -5.70 1.68 7.23
N LEU A 271 -4.89 1.85 8.29
CA LEU A 271 -3.52 1.38 8.35
C LEU A 271 -3.42 -0.14 8.11
N ALA A 272 -4.48 -0.92 8.42
CA ALA A 272 -4.54 -2.35 8.15
C ALA A 272 -4.56 -2.68 6.63
N PHE A 273 -5.13 -1.78 5.82
CA PHE A 273 -5.26 -1.92 4.36
C PHE A 273 -3.94 -1.66 3.61
N ILE A 274 -3.00 -0.93 4.23
CA ILE A 274 -1.66 -0.68 3.67
C ILE A 274 -0.67 -1.81 4.07
N LYS A 275 -0.98 -2.55 5.14
CA LYS A 275 -0.08 -3.57 5.74
C LYS A 275 -0.09 -4.95 5.06
N GLU A 276 -0.91 -5.24 4.06
CA GLU A 276 -1.00 -6.59 3.48
C GLU A 276 0.10 -6.96 2.45
N GLN A 277 1.37 -6.69 2.77
CA GLN A 277 2.49 -7.62 2.46
C GLN A 277 3.48 -7.75 3.64
N TYR A 278 3.36 -6.88 4.66
CA TYR A 278 4.15 -6.92 5.87
C TYR A 278 3.19 -7.11 7.05
N THR A 279 3.06 -8.35 7.53
CA THR A 279 2.18 -8.71 8.65
C THR A 279 2.66 -8.15 10.00
N GLY A 280 3.63 -7.24 10.00
CA GLY A 280 4.41 -6.83 11.15
C GLY A 280 5.76 -7.52 11.20
N THR A 281 6.51 -7.20 12.24
CA THR A 281 7.81 -7.76 12.55
C THR A 281 7.70 -9.25 12.86
N LEU A 282 8.39 -10.12 12.10
CA LEU A 282 8.48 -11.54 12.44
C LEU A 282 9.70 -11.82 13.32
N ARG A 283 9.50 -12.55 14.41
CA ARG A 283 10.53 -12.89 15.40
C ARG A 283 10.32 -14.29 15.95
N ASN A 284 11.27 -14.74 16.78
CA ASN A 284 11.17 -16.03 17.47
C ASN A 284 9.84 -16.18 18.23
N GLY A 285 9.16 -17.30 17.99
CA GLY A 285 7.83 -17.62 18.54
C GLY A 285 6.66 -17.32 17.60
N ASP A 286 6.86 -16.53 16.53
CA ASP A 286 5.80 -16.27 15.56
C ASP A 286 5.51 -17.50 14.71
N THR A 287 4.26 -17.63 14.27
CA THR A 287 3.84 -18.75 13.41
C THR A 287 2.92 -18.27 12.28
N GLY A 288 2.87 -19.02 11.18
CA GLY A 288 1.91 -18.83 10.10
C GLY A 288 2.53 -18.53 8.73
N PRO A 289 1.70 -18.17 7.74
CA PRO A 289 2.10 -18.09 6.34
C PRO A 289 3.22 -17.08 6.03
N GLY A 290 3.33 -15.99 6.80
CA GLY A 290 4.43 -15.04 6.67
C GLY A 290 5.79 -15.66 7.04
N VAL A 291 5.80 -16.54 8.04
CA VAL A 291 6.98 -17.31 8.45
C VAL A 291 7.32 -18.37 7.39
N GLU A 292 6.32 -19.07 6.86
CA GLU A 292 6.52 -20.02 5.74
C GLU A 292 7.20 -19.32 4.54
N MET A 293 6.79 -18.07 4.25
CA MET A 293 7.33 -17.30 3.12
C MET A 293 8.79 -16.88 3.33
N ILE A 294 9.14 -16.34 4.50
CA ILE A 294 10.53 -15.95 4.76
C ILE A 294 11.45 -17.16 4.88
N GLN A 295 10.96 -18.27 5.43
CA GLN A 295 11.70 -19.53 5.45
C GLN A 295 11.99 -20.02 4.03
N TYR A 296 11.02 -19.87 3.11
CA TYR A 296 11.23 -20.18 1.70
C TYR A 296 12.29 -19.29 1.06
N TYR A 297 12.20 -17.97 1.23
CA TYR A 297 13.19 -17.04 0.67
C TYR A 297 14.59 -17.32 1.23
N LEU A 298 14.72 -17.49 2.54
CA LEU A 298 16.00 -17.82 3.19
C LEU A 298 16.58 -19.12 2.64
N ARG A 299 15.76 -20.18 2.54
CA ARG A 299 16.19 -21.46 2.01
C ARG A 299 16.65 -21.34 0.55
N PHE A 300 15.87 -20.67 -0.29
CA PHE A 300 16.20 -20.48 -1.71
C PHE A 300 17.47 -19.67 -1.89
N ILE A 301 17.59 -18.52 -1.21
CA ILE A 301 18.78 -17.68 -1.26
C ILE A 301 20.00 -18.44 -0.73
N GLY A 302 19.83 -19.24 0.33
CA GLY A 302 20.86 -20.11 0.89
C GLY A 302 21.41 -21.14 -0.09
N THR A 303 20.66 -21.55 -1.12
CA THR A 303 21.20 -22.43 -2.19
C THR A 303 22.27 -21.77 -3.06
N PHE A 304 22.32 -20.43 -3.09
CA PHE A 304 23.30 -19.63 -3.83
C PHE A 304 24.29 -18.92 -2.90
N ASN A 305 24.07 -18.99 -1.58
CA ASN A 305 24.89 -18.35 -0.58
C ASN A 305 24.97 -19.22 0.67
N ASP A 306 26.00 -20.07 0.72
CA ASP A 306 26.26 -21.02 1.80
C ASP A 306 26.44 -20.37 3.19
N PHE A 307 26.60 -19.05 3.24
CA PHE A 307 26.64 -18.31 4.50
C PHE A 307 25.29 -18.29 5.22
N ILE A 308 24.18 -18.51 4.51
CA ILE A 308 22.82 -18.50 5.05
C ILE A 308 22.42 -19.94 5.36
N PRO A 309 22.31 -20.33 6.65
CA PRO A 309 21.91 -21.68 7.02
C PRO A 309 20.54 -22.03 6.46
N ALA A 310 20.42 -23.26 5.95
CA ALA A 310 19.15 -23.80 5.50
C ALA A 310 18.15 -23.87 6.67
N VAL A 311 16.89 -23.57 6.39
CA VAL A 311 15.79 -23.62 7.35
C VAL A 311 14.71 -24.58 6.89
N THR A 312 14.07 -25.22 7.86
CA THR A 312 12.83 -25.95 7.61
C THR A 312 11.71 -24.96 7.32
N ILE A 313 10.84 -25.28 6.36
CA ILE A 313 9.67 -24.46 6.03
C ILE A 313 8.45 -25.08 6.71
N ASP A 314 8.33 -24.83 8.00
CA ASP A 314 7.27 -25.37 8.88
C ASP A 314 6.26 -24.28 9.32
N GLY A 315 6.51 -23.02 8.95
CA GLY A 315 5.71 -21.89 9.38
C GLY A 315 5.88 -21.56 10.86
N VAL A 316 6.95 -22.04 11.51
CA VAL A 316 7.30 -21.75 12.90
C VAL A 316 8.62 -21.00 12.96
N PHE A 317 8.59 -19.80 13.51
CA PHE A 317 9.79 -18.98 13.64
C PHE A 317 10.53 -19.40 14.90
N GLY A 318 11.27 -20.51 14.83
CA GLY A 318 12.14 -20.97 15.91
C GLY A 318 13.59 -20.48 15.78
N ASP A 319 14.46 -20.98 16.66
CA ASP A 319 15.88 -20.60 16.72
C ASP A 319 16.62 -20.79 15.39
N ALA A 320 16.28 -21.82 14.63
CA ALA A 320 16.87 -22.06 13.30
C ALA A 320 16.51 -20.94 12.31
N THR A 321 15.24 -20.52 12.29
CA THR A 321 14.75 -19.42 11.46
C THR A 321 15.41 -18.11 11.86
N GLU A 322 15.49 -17.83 13.16
CA GLU A 322 16.17 -16.64 13.70
C GLU A 322 17.65 -16.59 13.30
N ASN A 323 18.38 -17.69 13.45
CA ASN A 323 19.79 -17.78 13.07
C ASN A 323 20.02 -17.56 11.57
N SER A 324 19.12 -18.09 10.73
CA SER A 324 19.17 -17.87 9.29
C SER A 324 18.89 -16.41 8.94
N VAL A 325 17.92 -15.76 9.61
CA VAL A 325 17.66 -14.32 9.48
C VAL A 325 18.87 -13.49 9.89
N ARG A 326 19.54 -13.80 11.01
CA ARG A 326 20.78 -13.10 11.44
C ARG A 326 21.89 -13.24 10.39
N SER A 327 22.06 -14.45 9.87
CA SER A 327 23.09 -14.74 8.85
C SER A 327 22.78 -14.01 7.54
N PHE A 328 21.51 -13.96 7.14
CA PHE A 328 21.07 -13.15 6.01
C PHE A 328 21.31 -11.66 6.24
N GLN A 329 20.91 -11.12 7.39
CA GLN A 329 21.14 -9.73 7.75
C GLN A 329 22.62 -9.38 7.68
N GLN A 330 23.49 -10.24 8.23
CA GLN A 330 24.93 -10.08 8.14
C GLN A 330 25.44 -10.11 6.69
N ALA A 331 25.01 -11.09 5.89
CA ALA A 331 25.45 -11.24 4.50
C ALA A 331 25.10 -10.02 3.63
N TYR A 332 23.99 -9.35 3.93
CA TYR A 332 23.46 -8.23 3.15
C TYR A 332 23.58 -6.86 3.85
N GLY A 333 24.41 -6.77 4.90
CA GLY A 333 24.78 -5.51 5.56
C GLY A 333 23.64 -4.85 6.36
N LEU A 334 22.66 -5.64 6.81
CA LEU A 334 21.58 -5.21 7.69
C LEU A 334 21.97 -5.37 9.17
N GLU A 335 21.23 -4.70 10.04
CA GLU A 335 21.35 -4.92 11.49
C GLU A 335 20.96 -6.36 11.85
N GLN A 336 21.86 -7.07 12.54
CA GLN A 336 21.73 -8.50 12.84
C GLN A 336 20.81 -8.74 14.05
N THR A 337 19.57 -8.29 13.96
CA THR A 337 18.58 -8.38 15.04
C THR A 337 18.00 -9.80 15.18
N GLY A 338 18.07 -10.63 14.14
CA GLY A 338 17.37 -11.91 14.03
C GLY A 338 15.87 -11.76 13.78
N VAL A 339 15.44 -10.52 13.59
CA VAL A 339 14.05 -10.12 13.49
C VAL A 339 13.79 -9.62 12.07
N VAL A 340 12.76 -10.14 11.43
CA VAL A 340 12.36 -9.69 10.08
C VAL A 340 11.47 -8.46 10.22
N ASN A 341 12.12 -7.30 10.26
CA ASN A 341 11.49 -6.00 10.07
C ASN A 341 11.26 -5.70 8.57
N GLU A 342 10.69 -4.54 8.26
CA GLU A 342 10.38 -4.16 6.87
C GLU A 342 11.62 -4.15 5.96
N GLU A 343 12.75 -3.66 6.46
CA GLU A 343 14.01 -3.61 5.72
C GLU A 343 14.52 -5.02 5.39
N THR A 344 14.51 -5.92 6.39
CA THR A 344 14.91 -7.32 6.21
C THR A 344 13.98 -8.03 5.24
N TRP A 345 12.66 -7.78 5.33
CA TRP A 345 11.67 -8.34 4.41
C TRP A 345 11.91 -7.90 2.97
N ASN A 346 12.07 -6.59 2.74
CA ASN A 346 12.30 -6.03 1.40
C ASN A 346 13.61 -6.54 0.81
N ARG A 347 14.66 -6.68 1.64
CA ARG A 347 15.92 -7.26 1.21
C ARG A 347 15.77 -8.74 0.84
N LEU A 348 15.08 -9.55 1.66
CA LEU A 348 14.79 -10.97 1.33
C LEU A 348 14.06 -11.10 0.00
N TYR A 349 12.98 -10.34 -0.17
CA TYR A 349 12.16 -10.32 -1.37
C TYR A 349 13.00 -9.93 -2.61
N SER A 350 13.65 -8.76 -2.57
CA SER A 350 14.43 -8.27 -3.72
C SER A 350 15.59 -9.19 -4.07
N THR A 351 16.29 -9.77 -3.09
CA THR A 351 17.37 -10.74 -3.32
C THR A 351 16.81 -12.01 -3.98
N TYR A 352 15.70 -12.55 -3.48
CA TYR A 352 15.03 -13.71 -4.07
C TYR A 352 14.71 -13.48 -5.56
N PHE A 353 14.05 -12.37 -5.88
CA PHE A 353 13.68 -12.07 -7.26
C PHE A 353 14.85 -11.69 -8.16
N SER A 354 15.91 -11.07 -7.61
CA SER A 354 17.12 -10.79 -8.38
C SER A 354 17.86 -12.07 -8.77
N ILE A 355 17.92 -13.05 -7.86
CA ILE A 355 18.49 -14.37 -8.17
C ILE A 355 17.64 -15.04 -9.24
N LEU A 356 16.31 -15.06 -9.08
CA LEU A 356 15.39 -15.62 -10.07
C LEU A 356 15.56 -15.00 -11.46
N ASP A 357 15.66 -13.67 -11.54
CA ASP A 357 15.83 -12.97 -12.82
C ASP A 357 17.19 -13.31 -13.47
N GLY A 358 18.24 -13.41 -12.66
CA GLY A 358 19.59 -13.76 -13.09
C GLY A 358 19.82 -15.24 -13.45
N LEU A 359 18.84 -16.13 -13.23
CA LEU A 359 19.00 -17.55 -13.57
C LEU A 359 19.17 -17.74 -15.10
N PRO A 360 20.15 -18.57 -15.53
CA PRO A 360 20.32 -18.91 -16.94
C PRO A 360 19.02 -19.45 -17.56
N PRO A 361 18.79 -19.23 -18.86
CA PRO A 361 17.64 -19.80 -19.56
C PRO A 361 17.52 -21.32 -19.40
N ASP A 362 18.63 -22.03 -19.27
CA ASP A 362 18.67 -23.49 -19.05
C ASP A 362 18.21 -23.89 -17.63
N PHE A 363 18.26 -22.95 -16.67
CA PHE A 363 17.65 -23.10 -15.33
C PHE A 363 16.16 -22.73 -15.33
N LYS A 364 15.75 -21.83 -16.23
CA LYS A 364 14.33 -21.47 -16.50
C LYS A 364 13.68 -22.43 -17.51
N GLY A 365 14.45 -23.35 -18.07
CA GLY A 365 14.12 -24.19 -19.22
C GLY A 365 13.95 -25.64 -18.83
N GLU A 366 12.70 -26.09 -18.97
CA GLU A 366 12.21 -27.46 -19.04
C GLU A 366 11.75 -28.18 -17.76
N ASN A 367 12.31 -28.00 -16.56
CA ASN A 367 11.97 -28.95 -15.48
C ASN A 367 11.74 -28.42 -14.06
N PHE A 368 11.81 -27.11 -13.82
CA PHE A 368 11.49 -26.52 -12.52
C PHE A 368 11.09 -25.04 -12.66
N VAL A 369 9.82 -24.72 -12.39
CA VAL A 369 9.37 -23.32 -12.27
C VAL A 369 9.35 -22.98 -10.79
N PRO A 370 10.28 -22.16 -10.27
CA PRO A 370 10.26 -21.75 -8.87
C PRO A 370 9.00 -20.96 -8.54
N PHE A 371 8.62 -20.93 -7.27
CA PHE A 371 7.43 -20.22 -6.82
C PHE A 371 7.51 -18.73 -7.18
N GLY A 372 6.54 -18.20 -7.91
CA GLY A 372 6.55 -16.81 -8.39
C GLY A 372 6.40 -15.73 -7.29
N GLY A 373 6.41 -16.11 -6.01
CA GLY A 373 6.23 -15.22 -4.85
C GLY A 373 4.78 -14.86 -4.53
N THR A 374 3.81 -15.34 -5.33
CA THR A 374 2.37 -15.11 -5.11
C THR A 374 1.67 -16.43 -4.77
N VAL A 375 1.02 -16.49 -3.61
CA VAL A 375 0.18 -17.64 -3.21
C VAL A 375 -1.03 -17.70 -4.14
N LEU A 376 -1.31 -18.82 -4.81
CA LEU A 376 -2.49 -18.94 -5.66
C LEU A 376 -3.71 -19.41 -4.86
N TYR A 377 -4.89 -18.88 -5.14
CA TYR A 377 -6.15 -19.33 -4.53
C TYR A 377 -7.33 -19.11 -5.47
N ARG A 378 -8.52 -19.53 -5.07
CA ARG A 378 -9.76 -19.34 -5.84
C ARG A 378 -9.98 -17.87 -6.24
N GLY A 379 -9.94 -17.60 -7.54
CA GLY A 379 -10.04 -16.25 -8.11
C GLY A 379 -8.72 -15.71 -8.67
N ALA A 380 -7.59 -16.36 -8.39
CA ALA A 380 -6.32 -16.08 -9.08
C ALA A 380 -6.45 -16.36 -10.58
N SER A 381 -5.71 -15.64 -11.42
CA SER A 381 -5.60 -15.96 -12.84
C SER A 381 -4.25 -15.54 -13.42
N GLY A 382 -3.90 -16.01 -14.61
CA GLY A 382 -2.63 -15.72 -15.28
C GLY A 382 -1.75 -16.97 -15.49
N ASP A 383 -0.52 -16.75 -15.93
CA ASP A 383 0.37 -17.83 -16.38
C ASP A 383 0.84 -18.74 -15.23
N ALA A 384 0.96 -18.22 -14.01
CA ALA A 384 1.23 -19.05 -12.84
C ALA A 384 0.08 -20.04 -12.58
N VAL A 385 -1.17 -19.60 -12.71
CA VAL A 385 -2.34 -20.49 -12.60
C VAL A 385 -2.39 -21.47 -13.78
N ARG A 386 -2.08 -21.01 -14.99
CA ARG A 386 -2.04 -21.88 -16.18
C ARG A 386 -0.96 -22.97 -16.02
N THR A 387 0.20 -22.62 -15.48
CA THR A 387 1.30 -23.54 -15.15
C THR A 387 0.88 -24.53 -14.08
N LEU A 388 0.30 -24.05 -12.98
CA LEU A 388 -0.27 -24.92 -11.94
C LEU A 388 -1.29 -25.91 -12.53
N GLN A 389 -2.19 -25.44 -13.38
CA GLN A 389 -3.22 -26.27 -14.00
C GLN A 389 -2.63 -27.29 -14.96
N ASN A 390 -1.62 -26.92 -15.75
CA ASN A 390 -0.88 -27.87 -16.59
C ASN A 390 -0.24 -28.97 -15.74
N ASN A 391 0.46 -28.58 -14.67
CA ASN A 391 1.13 -29.53 -13.78
C ASN A 391 0.12 -30.48 -13.12
N LEU A 392 -0.98 -29.93 -12.58
CA LEU A 392 -2.06 -30.73 -11.97
C LEU A 392 -2.77 -31.62 -12.98
N ALA A 393 -2.99 -31.16 -14.22
CA ALA A 393 -3.60 -31.96 -15.27
C ALA A 393 -2.73 -33.16 -15.65
N GLU A 394 -1.42 -32.97 -15.75
CA GLU A 394 -0.46 -34.05 -16.02
C GLU A 394 -0.36 -35.01 -14.84
N ILE A 395 -0.27 -34.50 -13.60
CA ILE A 395 -0.26 -35.32 -12.38
C ILE A 395 -1.52 -36.18 -12.30
N ALA A 396 -2.68 -35.63 -12.66
CA ALA A 396 -3.97 -36.35 -12.66
C ALA A 396 -4.04 -37.48 -13.71
N THR A 397 -3.07 -37.60 -14.63
CA THR A 397 -2.95 -38.77 -15.52
C THR A 397 -2.43 -40.01 -14.79
N VAL A 398 -1.62 -39.82 -13.74
CA VAL A 398 -1.03 -40.87 -12.92
C VAL A 398 -1.81 -41.06 -11.61
N TYR A 399 -2.18 -39.95 -10.96
CA TYR A 399 -2.87 -39.94 -9.67
C TYR A 399 -4.36 -39.62 -9.85
N THR A 400 -5.17 -40.65 -10.10
CA THR A 400 -6.59 -40.52 -10.47
C THR A 400 -7.50 -39.98 -9.36
N ASP A 401 -7.03 -39.95 -8.10
CA ASP A 401 -7.74 -39.33 -6.97
C ASP A 401 -7.75 -37.80 -7.04
N ILE A 402 -6.89 -37.20 -7.88
CA ILE A 402 -6.88 -35.77 -8.15
C ILE A 402 -7.85 -35.49 -9.31
N PRO A 403 -8.90 -34.67 -9.11
CA PRO A 403 -9.79 -34.26 -10.18
C PRO A 403 -9.02 -33.59 -11.33
N LYS A 404 -9.39 -33.94 -12.56
CA LYS A 404 -8.85 -33.29 -13.76
C LYS A 404 -9.23 -31.81 -13.75
N VAL A 405 -8.29 -30.95 -14.10
CA VAL A 405 -8.48 -29.51 -14.18
C VAL A 405 -8.40 -29.03 -15.62
N SER A 406 -9.27 -28.07 -15.96
CA SER A 406 -9.18 -27.35 -17.24
C SER A 406 -8.09 -26.28 -17.16
N VAL A 407 -7.23 -26.20 -18.18
CA VAL A 407 -6.14 -25.22 -18.26
C VAL A 407 -6.69 -23.89 -18.81
N THR A 408 -7.42 -23.18 -17.97
CA THR A 408 -8.06 -21.91 -18.32
C THR A 408 -7.15 -20.71 -18.05
N GLY A 409 -6.16 -20.88 -17.18
CA GLY A 409 -5.43 -19.78 -16.56
C GLY A 409 -6.24 -19.07 -15.47
N TYR A 410 -7.42 -19.56 -15.09
CA TYR A 410 -8.25 -19.04 -13.99
C TYR A 410 -8.45 -20.11 -12.91
N PHE A 411 -8.09 -19.77 -11.67
CA PHE A 411 -8.16 -20.66 -10.51
C PHE A 411 -9.59 -20.68 -10.01
N GLY A 412 -10.43 -21.46 -10.69
CA GLY A 412 -11.84 -21.65 -10.35
C GLY A 412 -12.08 -22.73 -9.30
N PRO A 413 -13.36 -23.07 -9.05
CA PRO A 413 -13.74 -24.14 -8.13
C PRO A 413 -13.07 -25.49 -8.44
N GLU A 414 -12.90 -25.81 -9.73
CA GLU A 414 -12.26 -27.05 -10.18
C GLU A 414 -10.78 -27.11 -9.77
N THR A 415 -10.04 -26.02 -9.99
CA THR A 415 -8.63 -25.92 -9.63
C THR A 415 -8.45 -26.00 -8.11
N GLU A 416 -9.32 -25.34 -7.34
CA GLU A 416 -9.28 -25.43 -5.87
C GLU A 416 -9.54 -26.85 -5.38
N GLN A 417 -10.52 -27.55 -5.94
CA GLN A 417 -10.80 -28.94 -5.58
C GLN A 417 -9.62 -29.86 -5.89
N ALA A 418 -8.97 -29.68 -7.05
CA ALA A 418 -7.79 -30.44 -7.41
C ALA A 418 -6.60 -30.15 -6.49
N VAL A 419 -6.39 -28.88 -6.12
CA VAL A 419 -5.35 -28.49 -5.15
C VAL A 419 -5.64 -29.11 -3.77
N ILE A 420 -6.88 -29.07 -3.28
CA ILE A 420 -7.25 -29.70 -2.00
C ILE A 420 -7.03 -31.21 -2.06
N ALA A 421 -7.42 -31.86 -3.17
CA ALA A 421 -7.22 -33.29 -3.36
C ALA A 421 -5.73 -33.67 -3.37
N TYR A 422 -4.92 -32.91 -4.12
CA TYR A 422 -3.47 -33.03 -4.13
C TYR A 422 -2.91 -32.88 -2.72
N GLN A 423 -3.26 -31.81 -2.02
CA GLN A 423 -2.75 -31.53 -0.67
C GLN A 423 -3.05 -32.68 0.29
N LYS A 424 -4.28 -33.20 0.29
CA LYS A 424 -4.65 -34.37 1.11
C LYS A 424 -3.83 -35.60 0.76
N LEU A 425 -3.67 -35.89 -0.52
CA LEU A 425 -2.98 -37.09 -1.00
C LEU A 425 -1.49 -37.07 -0.63
N PHE A 426 -0.86 -35.90 -0.66
CA PHE A 426 0.57 -35.72 -0.38
C PHE A 426 0.85 -35.22 1.04
N GLY A 427 -0.12 -35.29 1.96
CA GLY A 427 0.07 -34.95 3.37
C GLY A 427 0.32 -33.46 3.66
N LEU A 428 -0.03 -32.58 2.72
CA LEU A 428 0.02 -31.12 2.89
C LEU A 428 -1.26 -30.60 3.56
N ALA A 429 -1.19 -29.43 4.19
CA ALA A 429 -2.37 -28.77 4.74
C ALA A 429 -3.40 -28.49 3.63
N PRO A 430 -4.64 -29.03 3.71
CA PRO A 430 -5.62 -28.98 2.61
C PRO A 430 -6.37 -27.65 2.58
N ARG A 431 -5.61 -26.55 2.47
CA ARG A 431 -6.11 -25.16 2.54
C ARG A 431 -6.78 -24.72 1.23
N GLY A 432 -6.56 -25.42 0.11
CA GLY A 432 -7.05 -25.03 -1.21
C GLY A 432 -6.33 -23.82 -1.82
N THR A 433 -5.28 -23.36 -1.14
CA THR A 433 -4.35 -22.33 -1.61
C THR A 433 -3.01 -22.97 -1.95
N VAL A 434 -2.30 -22.43 -2.93
CA VAL A 434 -1.00 -22.90 -3.41
C VAL A 434 0.05 -21.87 -3.02
N GLY A 435 0.59 -22.01 -1.82
CA GLY A 435 1.81 -21.32 -1.40
C GLY A 435 3.08 -22.04 -1.87
N PRO A 436 4.26 -21.55 -1.46
CA PRO A 436 5.54 -22.08 -1.95
C PRO A 436 5.70 -23.58 -1.77
N ILE A 437 5.31 -24.13 -0.61
CA ILE A 437 5.41 -25.57 -0.33
C ILE A 437 4.54 -26.40 -1.29
N THR A 438 3.30 -25.97 -1.50
CA THR A 438 2.37 -26.69 -2.39
C THR A 438 2.82 -26.54 -3.86
N TRP A 439 3.30 -25.36 -4.24
CA TRP A 439 3.82 -25.11 -5.58
C TRP A 439 5.02 -26.00 -5.89
N ASP A 440 6.06 -25.98 -5.05
CA ASP A 440 7.27 -26.78 -5.24
C ASP A 440 6.94 -28.28 -5.27
N SER A 441 6.04 -28.73 -4.39
CA SER A 441 5.59 -30.13 -4.38
C SER A 441 4.96 -30.53 -5.71
N ILE A 442 4.01 -29.72 -6.21
CA ILE A 442 3.34 -29.97 -7.48
C ILE A 442 4.34 -29.90 -8.65
N ALA A 443 5.19 -28.88 -8.69
CA ALA A 443 6.17 -28.70 -9.76
C ALA A 443 7.20 -29.84 -9.80
N SER A 444 7.66 -30.31 -8.63
CA SER A 444 8.59 -31.43 -8.53
C SER A 444 7.96 -32.73 -8.99
N LEU A 445 6.74 -33.03 -8.53
CA LEU A 445 6.05 -34.25 -8.94
C LEU A 445 5.74 -34.26 -10.44
N TYR A 446 5.31 -33.12 -10.99
CA TYR A 446 5.14 -32.95 -12.42
C TYR A 446 6.44 -33.27 -13.18
N SER A 447 7.57 -32.72 -12.71
CA SER A 447 8.89 -32.98 -13.29
C SER A 447 9.26 -34.46 -13.24
N ASP A 448 9.03 -35.14 -12.12
CA ASP A 448 9.29 -36.58 -11.98
C ASP A 448 8.46 -37.43 -12.95
N ILE A 449 7.19 -37.06 -13.17
CA ILE A 449 6.28 -37.73 -14.09
C ILE A 449 6.75 -37.54 -15.54
N VAL A 450 7.02 -36.29 -15.95
CA VAL A 450 7.38 -35.97 -17.33
C VAL A 450 8.76 -36.55 -17.69
N ASN A 451 9.70 -36.59 -16.75
CA ASN A 451 11.04 -37.16 -16.97
C ASN A 451 11.09 -38.69 -16.79
N GLY A 452 9.97 -39.36 -16.47
CA GLY A 452 9.90 -40.81 -16.31
C GLY A 452 10.65 -41.35 -15.07
N ASN A 453 10.92 -40.51 -14.07
CA ASN A 453 11.65 -40.83 -12.85
C ASN A 453 10.78 -41.45 -11.74
N LEU A 454 9.57 -41.93 -12.07
CA LEU A 454 8.67 -42.54 -11.11
C LEU A 454 9.32 -43.73 -10.40
N LYS A 455 9.68 -43.54 -9.13
CA LYS A 455 9.91 -44.65 -8.21
C LYS A 455 8.56 -45.28 -7.86
N SER A 456 8.57 -46.58 -7.56
CA SER A 456 7.37 -47.39 -7.32
C SER A 456 6.36 -46.70 -6.37
N PRO A 457 5.05 -46.98 -6.51
CA PRO A 457 4.01 -46.41 -5.65
C PRO A 457 4.39 -46.52 -4.17
N GLY A 458 4.50 -45.36 -3.49
CA GLY A 458 4.86 -45.26 -2.07
C GLY A 458 6.33 -44.91 -1.76
N GLN A 459 7.21 -44.72 -2.75
CA GLN A 459 8.55 -44.17 -2.54
C GLN A 459 8.59 -42.67 -2.85
N PHE A 460 8.67 -41.85 -1.80
CA PHE A 460 8.94 -40.41 -1.91
C PHE A 460 10.44 -40.17 -2.24
N PRO A 461 10.79 -39.16 -3.04
CA PRO A 461 12.14 -38.61 -3.04
C PRO A 461 12.51 -38.23 -1.60
N GLY A 462 13.60 -38.81 -1.09
CA GLY A 462 13.91 -38.78 0.33
C GLY A 462 14.26 -37.39 0.86
N TYR A 463 13.55 -36.98 1.90
CA TYR A 463 14.18 -36.37 3.07
C TYR A 463 13.88 -37.28 4.27
N VAL A 464 14.92 -37.60 5.03
CA VAL A 464 14.79 -38.33 6.30
C VAL A 464 14.12 -37.39 7.30
N LEU A 465 12.85 -37.63 7.61
CA LEU A 465 12.27 -37.16 8.87
C LEU A 465 12.83 -38.08 9.94
N SER A 466 13.60 -37.49 10.87
CA SER A 466 14.33 -38.14 11.96
C SER A 466 13.59 -39.32 12.59
N GLU A 467 14.30 -40.45 12.75
CA GLU A 467 13.84 -41.63 13.48
C GLU A 467 13.92 -41.44 15.00
N GLU A 468 12.93 -42.06 15.67
CA GLU A 468 12.66 -42.29 17.11
C GLU A 468 12.15 -41.14 17.99
#